data_AF-R5QB55-F1
#
_entry.id   AF-R5QB55-F1
#
_cell.length_a   1.000
_cell.length_b   1.000
_cell.length_c   1.000
_cell.angle_alpha   90.00
_cell.angle_beta   90.00
_cell.angle_gamma   90.00
#
_symmetry.space_group_name_H-M   'P 1'
#
loop_
_entity.id
_entity.type
_entity.pdbx_description
1 polymer ?
#
loop_
_entity_poly.entity_id
_entity_poly.type
_entity_poly.pdbx_seq_one_letter_code
_entity_poly.pdbx_strand_id
1 'polypeptide(L)'
;MKLVITMSRRFGTGASIIATELSKRLDIPVYDKAYIEEQLNDRMYESEAEAIRKLAEHPCIILGRCASDILKDKMNVLNIFVCADKEDRIRRIMEKENLDYNGAKERVETTDEERASYYYEHTGKTWGDVNDYHMILDTSELGVENCANILMQYFEKLEYI
;
A
#
# COMPACT_ATOMS: atom_id res chain seq x y z
N MET A 1 -2.31 -21.06 -4.62
CA MET A 1 -2.36 -19.91 -5.55
C MET A 1 -1.21 -18.96 -5.22
N LYS A 2 -0.58 -18.25 -6.16
CA LYS A 2 0.49 -17.29 -5.81
C LYS A 2 -0.14 -15.97 -5.37
N LEU A 3 -0.32 -15.74 -4.08
CA LEU A 3 -0.96 -14.52 -3.56
C LEU A 3 -0.07 -13.29 -3.80
N VAL A 4 -0.59 -12.30 -4.52
CA VAL A 4 0.02 -10.97 -4.64
C VAL A 4 -0.88 -9.96 -3.95
N ILE A 5 -0.32 -9.15 -3.07
CA ILE A 5 -1.07 -8.15 -2.31
C ILE A 5 -0.63 -6.77 -2.80
N THR A 6 -1.57 -5.92 -3.19
CA THR A 6 -1.27 -4.49 -3.40
C THR A 6 -1.87 -3.67 -2.28
N MET A 7 -1.12 -2.70 -1.79
CA MET A 7 -1.53 -1.85 -0.68
C MET A 7 -1.43 -0.37 -1.09
N SER A 8 -2.59 0.22 -1.34
CA SER A 8 -2.77 1.67 -1.40
C SER A 8 -3.06 2.22 -0.01
N ARG A 9 -2.74 3.49 0.24
CA ARG A 9 -2.85 4.06 1.58
C ARG A 9 -2.75 5.57 1.62
N ARG A 10 -3.51 6.18 2.53
CA ARG A 10 -3.22 7.55 2.98
C ARG A 10 -1.90 7.63 3.75
N PHE A 11 -1.26 8.78 3.79
CA PHE A 11 -0.04 9.00 4.57
C PHE A 11 -0.34 8.98 6.07
N GLY A 12 0.58 8.45 6.88
CA GLY A 12 0.41 8.34 8.34
C GLY A 12 -0.49 7.20 8.84
N THR A 13 -0.93 6.27 7.99
CA THR A 13 -1.86 5.19 8.39
C THR A 13 -1.20 3.98 9.05
N GLY A 14 0.13 3.83 8.94
CA GLY A 14 0.83 2.63 9.42
C GLY A 14 0.82 1.45 8.43
N ALA A 15 0.38 1.64 7.19
CA ALA A 15 0.34 0.58 6.17
C ALA A 15 1.66 -0.16 5.95
N SER A 16 2.81 0.53 6.05
CA SER A 16 4.13 -0.11 5.94
C SER A 16 4.38 -1.12 7.06
N ILE A 17 3.88 -0.85 8.27
CA ILE A 17 4.00 -1.76 9.42
C ILE A 17 3.15 -3.00 9.17
N ILE A 18 1.92 -2.82 8.66
CA ILE A 18 1.04 -3.93 8.26
C ILE A 18 1.73 -4.79 7.20
N ALA A 19 2.29 -4.18 6.15
CA ALA A 19 2.99 -4.89 5.08
C ALA A 19 4.21 -5.68 5.61
N THR A 20 5.02 -5.08 6.48
CA THR A 20 6.15 -5.77 7.13
C THR A 20 5.70 -6.94 7.99
N GLU A 21 4.60 -6.79 8.73
CA GLU A 21 4.08 -7.88 9.57
C GLU A 21 3.56 -9.04 8.71
N LEU A 22 2.79 -8.74 7.65
CA LEU A 22 2.33 -9.75 6.71
C LEU A 22 3.49 -10.45 5.99
N SER A 23 4.49 -9.69 5.56
CA SER A 23 5.71 -10.22 4.94
C SER A 23 6.39 -11.28 5.80
N LYS A 24 6.54 -11.01 7.10
CA LYS A 24 7.13 -11.98 8.04
C LYS A 24 6.28 -13.23 8.21
N ARG A 25 4.95 -13.07 8.31
CA ARG A 25 4.02 -14.20 8.53
C ARG A 25 3.85 -15.10 7.32
N LEU A 26 3.91 -14.50 6.13
CA LEU A 26 3.71 -15.19 4.85
C LEU A 26 5.03 -15.62 4.20
N ASP A 27 6.17 -15.16 4.71
CA ASP A 27 7.50 -15.33 4.12
C ASP A 27 7.57 -14.84 2.66
N ILE A 28 7.07 -13.62 2.42
CA ILE A 28 7.06 -12.99 1.08
C ILE A 28 7.65 -11.58 1.14
N PRO A 29 8.30 -11.09 0.06
CA PRO A 29 8.94 -9.78 0.05
C PRO A 29 7.93 -8.62 -0.02
N VAL A 30 8.36 -7.45 0.47
CA VAL A 30 7.67 -6.16 0.30
C VAL A 30 8.45 -5.30 -0.68
N TYR A 31 7.76 -4.78 -1.69
CA TYR A 31 8.30 -3.84 -2.66
C TYR A 31 7.60 -2.50 -2.54
N ASP A 32 8.37 -1.44 -2.26
CA ASP A 32 7.88 -0.09 -2.17
C ASP A 32 8.45 0.81 -3.27
N LYS A 33 8.19 2.11 -3.15
CA LYS A 33 8.69 3.13 -4.07
C LYS A 33 10.22 3.06 -4.22
N ALA A 34 10.96 2.99 -3.12
CA ALA A 34 12.41 3.08 -3.15
C ALA A 34 13.02 1.87 -3.86
N TYR A 35 12.51 0.67 -3.56
CA TYR A 35 12.94 -0.55 -4.24
C TYR A 35 12.69 -0.48 -5.75
N ILE A 36 11.49 -0.08 -6.18
CA ILE A 36 11.16 -0.01 -7.61
C ILE A 36 12.03 1.03 -8.33
N GLU A 37 12.27 2.19 -7.71
CA GLU A 37 13.14 3.23 -8.27
C GLU A 37 14.59 2.76 -8.40
N GLU A 38 15.12 2.02 -7.42
CA GLU A 38 16.45 1.42 -7.49
C GLU A 38 16.58 0.45 -8.66
N GLN A 39 15.62 -0.46 -8.85
CA GLN A 39 15.65 -1.41 -9.95
C GLN A 39 15.59 -0.74 -11.33
N LEU A 40 14.89 0.40 -11.45
CA LEU A 40 14.86 1.21 -12.67
C LEU A 40 16.18 1.92 -12.92
N ASN A 41 16.80 2.47 -11.87
CA ASN A 41 18.12 3.12 -11.98
C ASN A 41 19.20 2.12 -12.42
N ASP A 42 19.12 0.89 -11.93
CA ASP A 42 19.99 -0.23 -12.34
C ASP A 42 19.65 -0.77 -13.74
N ARG A 43 18.64 -0.20 -14.41
CA ARG A 43 18.15 -0.60 -15.75
C ARG A 43 17.73 -2.07 -15.81
N MET A 44 17.26 -2.62 -14.67
CA MET A 44 16.72 -3.98 -14.60
C MET A 44 15.33 -4.06 -15.23
N TYR A 45 14.61 -2.94 -15.32
CA TYR A 45 13.31 -2.79 -15.97
C TYR A 45 13.26 -1.50 -16.80
N GLU A 46 12.43 -1.47 -17.84
CA GLU A 46 12.24 -0.29 -18.70
C GLU A 46 11.20 0.69 -18.13
N SER A 47 10.32 0.23 -17.24
CA SER A 47 9.28 1.06 -16.62
C SER A 47 8.78 0.51 -15.27
N GLU A 48 8.17 1.37 -14.44
CA GLU A 48 7.52 0.95 -13.18
C GLU A 48 6.46 -0.14 -13.43
N ALA A 49 5.70 -0.03 -14.52
CA ALA A 49 4.66 -0.99 -14.86
C ALA A 49 5.22 -2.36 -15.26
N GLU A 50 6.36 -2.39 -15.95
CA GLU A 50 7.07 -3.65 -16.21
C GLU A 50 7.60 -4.27 -14.91
N ALA A 51 8.27 -3.46 -14.08
CA ALA A 51 8.80 -3.91 -12.80
C ALA A 51 7.71 -4.54 -11.93
N ILE A 52 6.56 -3.86 -11.76
CA ILE A 52 5.43 -4.36 -10.98
C ILE A 52 4.89 -5.68 -11.53
N ARG A 53 4.73 -5.80 -12.85
CA ARG A 53 4.26 -7.05 -13.48
C ARG A 53 5.23 -8.20 -13.27
N LYS A 54 6.53 -7.93 -13.35
CA LYS A 54 7.60 -8.92 -13.16
C LYS A 54 7.70 -9.39 -11.71
N LEU A 55 7.70 -8.45 -10.76
CA LEU A 55 7.69 -8.77 -9.33
C LEU A 55 6.45 -9.61 -8.95
N ALA A 56 5.29 -9.30 -9.53
CA ALA A 56 4.04 -10.03 -9.33
C ALA A 56 3.98 -11.43 -9.98
N GLU A 57 5.03 -11.89 -10.69
CA GLU A 57 5.14 -13.29 -11.14
C GLU A 57 5.38 -14.26 -9.95
N HIS A 58 5.74 -13.71 -8.78
CA HIS A 58 5.94 -14.41 -7.52
C HIS A 58 5.11 -13.78 -6.39
N PRO A 59 4.79 -14.54 -5.32
CA PRO A 59 4.10 -13.99 -4.15
C PRO A 59 4.86 -12.81 -3.57
N CYS A 60 4.17 -11.69 -3.36
CA CYS A 60 4.78 -10.46 -2.84
C CYS A 60 3.72 -9.46 -2.35
N ILE A 61 4.19 -8.43 -1.65
CA ILE A 61 3.38 -7.26 -1.26
C ILE A 61 3.95 -6.03 -1.98
N ILE A 62 3.10 -5.26 -2.66
CA ILE A 62 3.51 -4.05 -3.39
C ILE A 62 2.80 -2.81 -2.81
N LEU A 63 3.57 -1.81 -2.40
CA LEU A 63 3.08 -0.58 -1.75
C LEU A 63 2.93 0.60 -2.73
N GLY A 64 1.72 0.80 -3.24
CA GLY A 64 1.37 1.94 -4.11
C GLY A 64 1.79 1.76 -5.57
N ARG A 65 2.33 2.84 -6.18
CA ARG A 65 2.81 2.86 -7.59
C ARG A 65 1.79 2.38 -8.62
N CYS A 66 0.51 2.70 -8.39
CA CYS A 66 -0.59 2.26 -9.23
C CYS A 66 -0.67 0.73 -9.41
N ALA A 67 -0.02 -0.06 -8.53
CA ALA A 67 0.05 -1.51 -8.67
C ALA A 67 -1.35 -2.16 -8.73
N SER A 68 -2.32 -1.59 -8.01
CA SER A 68 -3.71 -2.04 -8.06
C SER A 68 -4.34 -1.93 -9.45
N ASP A 69 -4.04 -0.86 -10.21
CA ASP A 69 -4.55 -0.69 -11.58
C ASP A 69 -3.70 -1.47 -12.60
N ILE A 70 -2.37 -1.46 -12.45
CA ILE A 70 -1.44 -2.17 -13.34
C ILE A 70 -1.72 -3.68 -13.35
N LEU A 71 -2.16 -4.22 -12.20
CA LEU A 71 -2.42 -5.64 -12.00
C LEU A 71 -3.93 -5.98 -11.99
N LYS A 72 -4.83 -5.08 -12.40
CA LYS A 72 -6.28 -5.26 -12.29
C LYS A 72 -6.84 -6.50 -13.00
N ASP A 73 -6.19 -6.95 -14.06
CA ASP A 73 -6.62 -8.12 -14.85
C ASP A 73 -6.05 -9.45 -14.31
N LYS A 74 -5.33 -9.43 -13.19
CA LYS A 74 -4.76 -10.62 -12.56
C LYS A 74 -5.71 -11.19 -11.51
N MET A 75 -6.12 -12.45 -11.69
CA MET A 75 -7.05 -13.11 -10.77
C MET A 75 -6.47 -13.42 -9.39
N ASN A 76 -5.14 -13.38 -9.22
CA ASN A 76 -4.44 -13.72 -7.98
C ASN A 76 -3.96 -12.51 -7.17
N VAL A 77 -4.57 -11.34 -7.41
CA VAL A 77 -4.17 -10.07 -6.79
C VAL A 77 -5.25 -9.56 -5.85
N LEU A 78 -4.86 -9.32 -4.60
CA LEU A 78 -5.71 -8.68 -3.60
C LEU A 78 -5.30 -7.22 -3.39
N ASN A 79 -6.12 -6.32 -3.94
CA ASN A 79 -6.01 -4.87 -3.73
C ASN A 79 -6.63 -4.42 -2.41
N ILE A 80 -5.82 -3.83 -1.53
CA ILE A 80 -6.22 -3.30 -0.21
C ILE A 80 -5.96 -1.80 -0.16
N PHE A 81 -6.88 -1.05 0.45
CA PHE A 81 -6.66 0.35 0.82
C PHE A 81 -6.58 0.51 2.34
N VAL A 82 -5.58 1.21 2.85
CA VAL A 82 -5.45 1.54 4.27
C VAL A 82 -5.74 3.02 4.51
N CYS A 83 -6.73 3.28 5.35
CA CYS A 83 -7.13 4.61 5.80
C CYS A 83 -7.01 4.75 7.33
N ALA A 84 -7.23 5.97 7.80
CA ALA A 84 -7.38 6.34 9.20
C ALA A 84 -7.94 7.77 9.26
N ASP A 85 -8.47 8.12 10.43
CA ASP A 85 -8.82 9.49 10.76
C ASP A 85 -7.63 10.43 10.56
N LYS A 86 -7.88 11.66 10.13
CA LYS A 86 -6.83 12.62 9.81
C LYS A 86 -6.00 12.99 11.04
N GLU A 87 -6.62 13.15 12.20
CA GLU A 87 -5.93 13.54 13.43
C GLU A 87 -5.02 12.43 13.94
N ASP A 88 -5.43 11.16 13.81
CA ASP A 88 -4.57 10.02 14.13
C ASP A 88 -3.34 9.96 13.21
N ARG A 89 -3.53 10.23 11.93
CA ARG A 89 -2.43 10.27 10.95
C ARG A 89 -1.46 11.41 11.28
N ILE A 90 -1.97 12.59 11.63
CA ILE A 90 -1.15 13.74 12.05
C ILE A 90 -0.33 13.38 13.29
N ARG A 91 -0.97 12.88 14.36
CA ARG A 91 -0.28 12.47 15.60
C ARG A 91 0.84 11.47 15.34
N ARG A 92 0.59 10.44 14.53
CA ARG A 92 1.61 9.44 14.16
C ARG A 92 2.78 10.07 13.41
N ILE A 93 2.53 11.03 12.53
CA ILE A 93 3.59 11.72 11.79
C ILE A 93 4.37 12.68 12.69
N MET A 94 3.71 13.39 13.62
CA MET A 94 4.39 14.21 14.63
C MET A 94 5.42 13.37 15.40
N GLU A 95 5.01 12.22 15.92
CA GLU A 95 5.89 11.32 16.68
C GLU A 95 7.00 10.73 15.80
N LYS A 96 6.66 10.25 14.61
CA LYS A 96 7.60 9.55 13.72
C LYS A 96 8.68 10.48 13.15
N GLU A 97 8.30 11.69 12.75
CA GLU A 97 9.19 12.63 12.06
C GLU A 97 9.65 13.79 12.98
N ASN A 98 9.26 13.75 14.26
CA ASN A 98 9.54 14.78 15.26
C ASN A 98 9.13 16.19 14.79
N LEU A 99 7.90 16.30 14.27
CA LEU A 99 7.30 17.52 13.75
C LEU A 99 6.29 18.09 14.74
N ASP A 100 6.09 19.41 14.70
CA ASP A 100 4.94 20.03 15.35
C ASP A 100 3.64 19.70 14.59
N TYR A 101 2.50 20.08 15.17
CA TYR A 101 1.20 19.77 14.58
C TYR A 101 1.03 20.34 13.17
N ASN A 102 1.46 21.59 12.95
CA ASN A 102 1.30 22.25 11.66
C ASN A 102 2.18 21.61 10.59
N GLY A 103 3.44 21.31 10.91
CA GLY A 103 4.35 20.61 10.00
C GLY A 103 3.89 19.19 9.67
N ALA A 104 3.41 18.43 10.66
CA ALA A 104 2.86 17.10 10.42
C ALA A 104 1.56 17.13 9.60
N LYS A 105 0.68 18.12 9.85
CA LYS A 105 -0.54 18.34 9.06
C LYS A 105 -0.21 18.64 7.60
N GLU A 106 0.66 19.61 7.35
CA GLU A 106 1.12 19.94 6.00
C GLU A 106 1.72 18.71 5.31
N ARG A 107 2.58 17.97 6.02
CA ARG A 107 3.18 16.74 5.50
C ARG A 107 2.14 15.69 5.07
N VAL A 108 1.10 15.49 5.89
CA VAL A 108 0.00 14.56 5.58
C VAL A 108 -0.80 15.02 4.37
N GLU A 109 -1.17 16.30 4.32
CA GLU A 109 -1.97 16.87 3.24
C GLU A 109 -1.22 16.82 1.91
N THR A 110 0.00 17.35 1.86
CA THR A 110 0.83 17.38 0.65
C THR A 110 1.12 15.98 0.13
N THR A 111 1.45 15.02 1.01
CA THR A 111 1.75 13.64 0.56
C THR A 111 0.51 12.93 0.02
N ASP A 112 -0.67 13.17 0.59
CA ASP A 112 -1.92 12.60 0.07
C ASP A 112 -2.30 13.23 -1.28
N GLU A 113 -2.10 14.54 -1.44
CA GLU A 113 -2.33 15.26 -2.71
C GLU A 113 -1.39 14.79 -3.82
N GLU A 114 -0.09 14.64 -3.53
CA GLU A 114 0.89 14.08 -4.46
C GLU A 114 0.50 12.66 -4.91
N ARG A 115 0.05 11.81 -3.98
CA ARG A 115 -0.38 10.44 -4.29
C ARG A 115 -1.65 10.41 -5.13
N ALA A 116 -2.61 11.27 -4.82
CA ALA A 116 -3.85 11.38 -5.58
C ALA A 116 -3.58 11.86 -7.01
N SER A 117 -2.73 12.89 -7.16
CA SER A 117 -2.35 13.45 -8.45
C SER A 117 -1.60 12.44 -9.29
N TYR A 118 -0.58 11.79 -8.72
CA TYR A 118 0.16 10.71 -9.39
C TYR A 118 -0.78 9.58 -9.84
N TYR A 119 -1.71 9.14 -9.00
CA TYR A 119 -2.64 8.07 -9.37
C TYR A 119 -3.56 8.50 -10.53
N TYR A 120 -4.11 9.71 -10.47
CA TYR A 120 -4.98 10.26 -11.52
C TYR A 120 -4.24 10.44 -12.85
N GLU A 121 -3.03 11.01 -12.84
CA GLU A 121 -2.21 11.19 -14.04
C GLU A 121 -1.90 9.88 -14.77
N HIS A 122 -1.70 8.79 -14.02
CA HIS A 122 -1.29 7.50 -14.58
C HIS A 122 -2.46 6.56 -14.89
N THR A 123 -3.63 6.76 -14.29
CA THR A 123 -4.77 5.82 -14.42
C THR A 123 -6.06 6.48 -14.91
N GLY A 124 -6.17 7.80 -14.82
CA GLY A 124 -7.41 8.55 -15.05
C GLY A 124 -8.48 8.36 -13.97
N LYS A 125 -8.16 7.65 -12.88
CA LYS A 125 -9.11 7.29 -11.82
C LYS A 125 -8.95 8.12 -10.55
N THR A 126 -9.99 8.12 -9.73
CA THR A 126 -9.98 8.75 -8.40
C THR A 126 -9.27 7.86 -7.40
N TRP A 127 -8.23 8.39 -6.76
CA TRP A 127 -7.52 7.64 -5.72
C TRP A 127 -8.39 7.44 -4.47
N GLY A 128 -8.50 6.20 -4.01
CA GLY A 128 -9.34 5.88 -2.85
C GLY A 128 -10.83 5.65 -3.17
N ASP A 129 -11.21 5.50 -4.43
CA ASP A 129 -12.56 5.06 -4.79
C ASP A 129 -12.82 3.65 -4.23
N VAL A 130 -13.93 3.48 -3.51
CA VAL A 130 -14.29 2.24 -2.85
C VAL A 130 -14.47 1.07 -3.82
N ASN A 131 -14.74 1.34 -5.09
CA ASN A 131 -14.94 0.32 -6.12
C ASN A 131 -13.63 -0.27 -6.67
N ASP A 132 -12.48 0.36 -6.39
CA ASP A 132 -11.17 -0.07 -6.91
C ASP A 132 -10.41 -1.02 -5.94
N TYR A 133 -10.99 -1.34 -4.77
CA TYR A 133 -10.33 -2.15 -3.74
C TYR A 133 -11.23 -3.29 -3.25
N HIS A 134 -10.62 -4.44 -2.96
CA HIS A 134 -11.34 -5.58 -2.38
C HIS A 134 -11.58 -5.41 -0.87
N MET A 135 -10.73 -4.62 -0.20
CA MET A 135 -10.85 -4.36 1.23
C MET A 135 -10.31 -2.97 1.58
N ILE A 136 -11.01 -2.28 2.46
CA ILE A 136 -10.58 -1.01 3.06
C ILE A 136 -10.41 -1.24 4.56
N LEU A 137 -9.24 -0.90 5.10
CA LEU A 137 -8.90 -1.07 6.51
C LEU A 137 -8.67 0.28 7.17
N ASP A 138 -9.44 0.57 8.22
CA ASP A 138 -9.29 1.78 9.01
C ASP A 138 -8.43 1.51 10.26
N THR A 139 -7.23 2.09 10.30
CA THR A 139 -6.30 1.89 11.42
C THR A 139 -6.54 2.81 12.60
N SER A 140 -7.49 3.75 12.53
CA SER A 140 -7.97 4.48 13.71
C SER A 140 -8.86 3.58 14.57
N GLU A 141 -9.78 2.86 13.93
CA GLU A 141 -10.71 1.96 14.62
C GLU A 141 -10.05 0.62 14.98
N LEU A 142 -9.35 0.01 14.02
CA LEU A 142 -8.83 -1.35 14.20
C LEU A 142 -7.49 -1.37 14.93
N GLY A 143 -6.69 -0.31 14.77
CA GLY A 143 -5.27 -0.34 15.11
C GLY A 143 -4.44 -1.12 14.08
N VAL A 144 -3.17 -0.75 13.97
CA VAL A 144 -2.25 -1.28 12.94
C VAL A 144 -2.02 -2.79 13.07
N GLU A 145 -1.84 -3.30 14.29
CA GLU A 145 -1.56 -4.72 14.53
C GLU A 145 -2.76 -5.62 14.19
N ASN A 146 -3.97 -5.19 14.54
CA ASN A 146 -5.19 -5.96 14.26
C ASN A 146 -5.49 -6.05 12.76
N CYS A 147 -5.12 -5.03 11.97
CA CYS A 147 -5.26 -5.09 10.52
C CYS A 147 -4.50 -6.28 9.91
N ALA A 148 -3.27 -6.57 10.38
CA ALA A 148 -2.53 -7.74 9.92
C ALA A 148 -3.24 -9.05 10.33
N ASN A 149 -3.77 -9.13 11.55
CA ASN A 149 -4.52 -10.30 12.02
C ASN A 149 -5.79 -10.55 11.19
N ILE A 150 -6.56 -9.50 10.89
CA ILE A 150 -7.78 -9.58 10.06
C ILE A 150 -7.43 -10.07 8.66
N LEU A 151 -6.36 -9.56 8.07
CA LEU A 151 -5.91 -9.98 6.74
C LEU A 151 -5.48 -11.45 6.73
N MET A 152 -4.73 -11.92 7.74
CA MET A 152 -4.37 -13.33 7.85
C MET A 152 -5.61 -14.23 7.92
N GLN A 153 -6.60 -13.90 8.75
CA GLN A 153 -7.86 -14.65 8.83
C GLN A 153 -8.63 -14.64 7.50
N TYR A 154 -8.61 -13.51 6.80
CA TYR A 154 -9.22 -13.41 5.48
C TYR A 154 -8.52 -14.32 4.46
N PHE A 155 -7.18 -14.40 4.50
CA PHE A 155 -6.39 -15.25 3.61
C PHE A 155 -6.64 -16.73 3.87
N GLU A 156 -6.69 -17.16 5.13
CA GLU A 156 -7.04 -18.54 5.52
C GLU A 156 -8.45 -18.89 5.04
N LYS A 157 -9.43 -18.00 5.26
CA LYS A 157 -10.83 -18.25 4.89
C LYS A 157 -11.05 -18.40 3.38
N LEU A 158 -10.22 -17.73 2.57
CA LEU A 158 -10.26 -17.83 1.11
C LEU A 158 -9.28 -18.85 0.54
N GLU A 159 -8.65 -19.67 1.38
CA GLU A 159 -7.71 -20.72 0.98
C GLU A 159 -6.53 -20.18 0.15
N TYR A 160 -6.10 -18.95 0.46
CA TYR A 160 -4.88 -18.37 -0.11
C TYR A 160 -3.62 -18.91 0.57
N ILE A 161 -3.76 -19.29 1.85
CA ILE A 161 -2.76 -19.90 2.72
C ILE A 161 -3.35 -21.06 3.51
#